data_AF-A0A7C6Y8U6-F1
#
_entry.id   AF-A0A7C6Y8U6-F1
#
_cell.length_a   1.000
_cell.length_b   1.000
_cell.length_c   1.000
_cell.angle_alpha   90.00
_cell.angle_beta   90.00
_cell.angle_gamma   90.00
#
_symmetry.space_group_name_H-M   'P 1'
#
loop_
_entity.id
_entity.type
_entity.pdbx_description
1 polymer ?
#
loop_
_entity_poly.entity_id
_entity_poly.type
_entity_poly.pdbx_seq_one_letter_code
_entity_poly.pdbx_strand_id
1 'polypeptide(L)'
;MNYRMISNFIGNILRFLALLLLLPLIISFANKENIYLAYLIPIILLTILSFLLKAKKPLNKQIYIREGFIITALSWLLLSLFGSLPFIISKEIPYFFDAFFETVSGFTTTGSSILNNVEEMSTSLVFWRSLTQWIGGMGILVFALAILPSTDARSMYIIKAESPGPQVGKLVSRVRFTARILYGIYIGLTLILFI
;
A
#
# COMPACT_ATOMS: atom_id res chain seq x y z
N MET A 1 -0.75 23.63 8.11
CA MET A 1 -0.65 22.29 7.52
C MET A 1 0.48 21.54 8.20
N ASN A 2 0.22 20.34 8.71
CA ASN A 2 1.13 19.58 9.54
C ASN A 2 2.12 18.76 8.69
N TYR A 3 3.10 19.45 8.10
CA TYR A 3 4.11 18.83 7.22
C TYR A 3 4.90 17.70 7.91
N ARG A 4 5.14 17.81 9.22
CA ARG A 4 5.82 16.77 9.99
C ARG A 4 5.00 15.49 10.08
N MET A 5 3.67 15.61 10.16
CA MET A 5 2.78 14.45 10.16
C MET A 5 2.73 13.78 8.80
N ILE A 6 2.64 14.57 7.72
CA ILE A 6 2.70 14.07 6.33
C ILE A 6 4.01 13.32 6.10
N SER A 7 5.16 13.95 6.41
CA SER A 7 6.49 13.34 6.26
C SER A 7 6.61 12.03 7.05
N ASN A 8 6.13 12.00 8.29
CA ASN A 8 6.15 10.78 9.09
C ASN A 8 5.26 9.66 8.51
N PHE A 9 4.10 9.99 7.94
CA PHE A 9 3.24 9.03 7.25
C PHE A 9 3.89 8.47 5.99
N ILE A 10 4.41 9.35 5.12
CA ILE A 10 5.13 8.94 3.91
C ILE A 10 6.35 8.09 4.27
N GLY A 11 7.11 8.46 5.30
CA GLY A 11 8.22 7.64 5.77
C GLY A 11 7.81 6.24 6.25
N ASN A 12 6.61 6.08 6.84
CA ASN A 12 6.10 4.74 7.16
C ASN A 12 5.76 3.93 5.91
N ILE A 13 5.23 4.58 4.87
CA ILE A 13 4.86 3.93 3.60
C ILE A 13 6.11 3.48 2.84
N LEU A 14 7.14 4.33 2.76
CA LEU A 14 8.42 3.95 2.15
C LEU A 14 9.10 2.80 2.90
N ARG A 15 9.02 2.78 4.23
CA ARG A 15 9.51 1.67 5.03
C ARG A 15 8.73 0.38 4.74
N PHE A 16 7.41 0.48 4.64
CA PHE A 16 6.56 -0.66 4.31
C PHE A 16 6.90 -1.22 2.93
N LEU A 17 7.10 -0.36 1.93
CA LEU A 17 7.56 -0.77 0.60
C LEU A 17 8.92 -1.48 0.65
N ALA A 18 9.88 -0.95 1.43
CA ALA A 18 11.18 -1.60 1.61
C ALA A 18 11.04 -3.01 2.21
N LEU A 19 10.15 -3.19 3.19
CA LEU A 19 9.87 -4.51 3.77
C LEU A 19 9.22 -5.46 2.75
N LEU A 20 8.32 -4.96 1.91
CA LEU A 20 7.67 -5.76 0.88
C LEU A 20 8.67 -6.25 -0.18
N LEU A 21 9.63 -5.41 -0.57
CA LEU A 21 10.69 -5.76 -1.52
C LEU A 21 11.65 -6.84 -0.98
N LEU A 22 11.66 -7.12 0.32
CA LEU A 22 12.40 -8.28 0.86
C LEU A 22 11.82 -9.61 0.37
N LEU A 23 10.51 -9.68 0.11
CA LEU A 23 9.87 -10.91 -0.37
C LEU A 23 10.36 -11.35 -1.75
N PRO A 24 10.31 -10.51 -2.82
CA PRO A 24 10.89 -10.87 -4.11
C PRO A 24 12.42 -11.04 -4.03
N LEU A 25 13.12 -10.32 -3.14
CA LEU A 25 14.56 -10.57 -2.92
C LEU A 25 14.83 -11.99 -2.43
N ILE A 26 14.05 -12.50 -1.47
CA ILE A 26 14.17 -13.88 -0.98
C ILE A 26 13.92 -14.87 -2.12
N ILE A 27 12.90 -14.63 -2.95
CA ILE A 27 12.57 -15.47 -4.11
C ILE A 27 13.70 -15.43 -5.14
N SER A 28 14.30 -14.26 -5.39
CA SER A 28 15.43 -14.09 -6.29
C SER A 28 16.62 -14.96 -5.85
N PHE A 29 16.93 -14.99 -4.55
CA PHE A 29 17.96 -15.88 -4.01
C PHE A 29 17.57 -17.36 -4.09
N ALA A 30 16.32 -17.72 -3.78
CA ALA A 30 15.85 -19.10 -3.84
C ALA A 30 15.94 -19.68 -5.26
N ASN A 31 15.62 -18.87 -6.27
CA ASN A 31 15.69 -19.24 -7.68
C ASN A 31 17.07 -19.00 -8.32
N LYS A 32 18.07 -18.55 -7.54
CA LYS A 32 19.44 -18.24 -8.00
C LYS A 32 19.49 -17.23 -9.16
N GLU A 33 18.58 -16.27 -9.15
CA GLU A 33 18.53 -15.20 -10.14
C GLU A 33 19.62 -14.16 -9.87
N ASN A 34 20.30 -13.69 -10.93
CA ASN A 34 21.38 -12.70 -10.79
C ASN A 34 20.87 -11.26 -10.83
N ILE A 35 19.75 -10.98 -10.15
CA ILE A 35 19.09 -9.65 -10.12
C ILE A 35 18.89 -9.11 -8.69
N TYR A 36 19.56 -9.68 -7.69
CA TYR A 36 19.43 -9.27 -6.29
C TYR A 36 19.71 -7.77 -6.05
N LEU A 37 20.59 -7.14 -6.85
CA LEU A 37 20.85 -5.69 -6.80
C LEU A 37 19.62 -4.85 -7.15
N ALA A 38 18.73 -5.37 -8.00
CA ALA A 38 17.49 -4.71 -8.36
C ALA A 38 16.54 -4.51 -7.17
N TYR A 39 16.70 -5.31 -6.11
CA TYR A 39 15.93 -5.17 -4.87
C TYR A 39 16.75 -4.50 -3.76
N LEU A 40 18.03 -4.87 -3.59
CA LEU A 40 18.86 -4.31 -2.51
C LEU A 40 19.03 -2.80 -2.61
N ILE A 41 19.24 -2.26 -3.83
CA ILE A 41 19.42 -0.82 -4.04
C ILE A 41 18.15 -0.04 -3.61
N PRO A 42 16.94 -0.37 -4.11
CA PRO A 42 15.71 0.24 -3.63
C PRO A 42 15.46 0.06 -2.13
N ILE A 43 15.72 -1.13 -1.56
CA ILE A 43 15.52 -1.39 -0.12
C ILE A 43 16.38 -0.44 0.73
N ILE A 44 17.67 -0.31 0.40
CA ILE A 44 18.59 0.58 1.12
C ILE A 44 18.14 2.04 0.96
N LEU A 45 17.88 2.46 -0.28
CA LEU A 45 17.42 3.82 -0.60
C LEU A 45 16.15 4.19 0.18
N LEU A 46 15.15 3.32 0.14
CA LEU A 46 13.87 3.51 0.82
C LEU A 46 14.03 3.53 2.33
N THR A 47 14.90 2.68 2.88
CA THR A 47 15.16 2.64 4.33
C THR A 47 15.78 3.94 4.82
N ILE A 48 16.78 4.46 4.10
CA ILE A 48 17.41 5.76 4.39
C ILE A 48 16.39 6.88 4.26
N LEU A 49 15.63 6.94 3.17
CA LEU A 49 14.64 7.99 2.94
C LEU A 49 13.53 7.96 4.00
N SER A 50 13.04 6.77 4.38
CA SER A 50 12.11 6.57 5.49
C SER A 50 12.66 7.12 6.80
N PHE A 51 13.93 6.86 7.09
CA PHE A 51 14.58 7.33 8.32
C PHE A 51 14.67 8.86 8.35
N LEU A 52 15.11 9.48 7.25
CA LEU A 52 15.21 10.93 7.11
C LEU A 52 13.84 11.62 7.25
N LEU A 53 12.81 11.10 6.57
CA LEU A 53 11.46 11.67 6.65
C LEU A 53 10.84 11.54 8.05
N LYS A 54 11.27 10.56 8.85
CA LYS A 54 10.80 10.33 10.22
C LYS A 54 11.66 10.97 11.30
N ALA A 55 12.79 11.59 10.93
CA ALA A 55 13.71 12.19 11.89
C ALA A 55 13.03 13.29 12.73
N LYS A 56 12.10 14.06 12.14
CA LYS A 56 11.34 15.10 12.82
C LYS A 56 9.95 14.59 13.22
N LYS A 57 9.84 14.05 14.44
CA LYS A 57 8.55 13.56 14.97
C LYS A 57 7.50 14.70 14.98
N PRO A 58 6.25 14.42 14.58
CA PRO A 58 5.17 15.41 14.61
C PRO A 58 4.81 15.77 16.05
N LEU A 59 4.69 17.07 16.33
CA LEU A 59 4.28 17.59 17.65
C LEU A 59 2.77 17.41 17.86
N ASN A 60 1.98 17.61 16.80
CA ASN A 60 0.55 17.34 16.77
C ASN A 60 0.29 16.08 15.94
N LYS A 61 -0.47 15.12 16.47
CA LYS A 61 -0.81 13.85 15.82
C LYS A 61 -2.16 13.87 15.08
N GLN A 62 -2.90 14.97 15.17
CA GLN A 62 -4.16 15.13 14.43
C GLN A 62 -3.86 15.26 12.93
N ILE A 63 -4.64 14.53 12.13
CA ILE A 63 -4.63 14.59 10.67
C ILE A 63 -5.90 15.29 10.24
N TYR A 64 -5.75 16.37 9.50
CA TYR A 64 -6.86 17.10 8.88
C TYR A 64 -7.11 16.58 7.46
N ILE A 65 -8.31 16.83 6.93
CA ILE A 65 -8.74 16.36 5.59
C ILE A 65 -7.72 16.71 4.49
N ARG A 66 -7.19 17.95 4.49
CA ARG A 66 -6.18 18.39 3.50
C ARG A 66 -4.90 17.54 3.57
N GLU A 67 -4.47 17.16 4.76
CA GLU A 67 -3.29 16.30 4.95
C GLU A 67 -3.59 14.88 4.46
N GLY A 68 -4.80 14.37 4.69
CA GLY A 68 -5.26 13.08 4.17
C GLY A 68 -5.20 12.98 2.65
N PHE A 69 -5.68 14.01 1.93
CA PHE A 69 -5.59 14.06 0.46
C PHE A 69 -4.14 14.05 -0.04
N ILE A 70 -3.28 14.88 0.56
CA ILE A 70 -1.86 14.96 0.19
C ILE A 70 -1.16 13.63 0.47
N ILE A 71 -1.38 13.04 1.66
CA ILE A 71 -0.80 11.74 2.02
C ILE A 71 -1.24 10.70 0.99
N THR A 72 -2.53 10.63 0.66
CA THR A 72 -3.05 9.63 -0.29
C THR A 72 -2.40 9.78 -1.67
N ALA A 73 -2.40 10.98 -2.25
CA ALA A 73 -1.83 11.23 -3.58
C ALA A 73 -0.32 10.93 -3.61
N LEU A 74 0.43 11.42 -2.62
CA LEU A 74 1.88 11.15 -2.53
C LEU A 74 2.18 9.67 -2.29
N SER A 75 1.32 8.96 -1.56
CA SER A 75 1.52 7.53 -1.29
C SER A 75 1.47 6.73 -2.59
N TRP A 76 0.42 6.91 -3.40
CA TRP A 76 0.29 6.22 -4.69
C TRP A 76 1.42 6.56 -5.64
N LEU A 77 1.79 7.85 -5.71
CA LEU A 77 2.88 8.31 -6.57
C LEU A 77 4.22 7.70 -6.15
N LEU A 78 4.58 7.77 -4.86
CA LEU A 78 5.87 7.28 -4.37
C LEU A 78 5.94 5.75 -4.35
N LEU A 79 4.85 5.05 -4.02
CA LEU A 79 4.78 3.59 -4.14
C LEU A 79 5.05 3.16 -5.58
N SER A 80 4.43 3.82 -6.56
CA SER A 80 4.62 3.50 -7.97
C SER A 80 6.02 3.87 -8.47
N LEU A 81 6.55 5.01 -8.03
CA LEU A 81 7.88 5.49 -8.41
C LEU A 81 8.99 4.58 -7.90
N PHE A 82 8.93 4.20 -6.62
CA PHE A 82 9.97 3.35 -6.04
C PHE A 82 9.73 1.87 -6.31
N GLY A 83 8.48 1.46 -6.46
CA GLY A 83 8.11 0.09 -6.85
C GLY A 83 8.49 -0.26 -8.28
N SER A 84 8.76 0.73 -9.15
CA SER A 84 9.23 0.50 -10.51
C SER A 84 10.75 0.26 -10.60
N LEU A 85 11.51 0.63 -9.56
CA LEU A 85 12.96 0.51 -9.56
C LEU A 85 13.47 -0.93 -9.81
N PRO A 86 12.88 -2.00 -9.24
CA PRO A 86 13.32 -3.36 -9.54
C PRO A 86 13.26 -3.69 -11.05
N PHE A 87 12.25 -3.21 -11.78
CA PHE A 87 12.15 -3.46 -13.23
C PHE A 87 13.23 -2.71 -14.03
N ILE A 88 13.54 -1.47 -13.62
CA ILE A 88 14.54 -0.64 -14.30
C ILE A 88 15.95 -1.16 -14.02
N ILE A 89 16.26 -1.48 -12.76
CA ILE A 89 17.61 -1.89 -12.34
C ILE A 89 17.93 -3.30 -12.85
N SER A 90 16.95 -4.20 -12.91
CA SER A 90 17.11 -5.52 -13.54
C SER A 90 17.25 -5.45 -15.07
N LYS A 91 16.85 -4.32 -15.68
CA LYS A 91 16.79 -4.07 -17.12
C LYS A 91 15.72 -4.89 -17.86
N GLU A 92 14.83 -5.57 -17.16
CA GLU A 92 13.70 -6.28 -17.80
C GLU A 92 12.61 -5.32 -18.29
N ILE A 93 12.49 -4.13 -17.67
CA ILE A 93 11.74 -2.99 -18.22
C ILE A 93 12.66 -1.76 -18.15
N PRO A 94 13.53 -1.55 -19.16
CA PRO A 94 14.63 -0.58 -19.05
C PRO A 94 14.16 0.88 -19.11
N TYR A 95 12.99 1.14 -19.73
CA TYR A 95 12.46 2.49 -19.87
C TYR A 95 11.64 2.89 -18.64
N PHE A 96 11.95 4.07 -18.10
CA PHE A 96 11.32 4.57 -16.88
C PHE A 96 9.80 4.64 -16.96
N PHE A 97 9.26 5.20 -18.04
CA PHE A 97 7.82 5.38 -18.18
C PHE A 97 7.07 4.05 -18.30
N ASP A 98 7.67 3.06 -18.95
CA ASP A 98 7.10 1.72 -19.08
C ASP A 98 7.08 1.00 -17.74
N ALA A 99 8.20 1.04 -17.00
CA ALA A 99 8.29 0.45 -15.67
C ALA A 99 7.36 1.15 -14.67
N PHE A 100 7.28 2.49 -14.75
CA PHE A 100 6.35 3.27 -13.94
C PHE A 100 4.90 2.94 -14.28
N PHE A 101 4.54 2.85 -15.55
CA PHE A 101 3.20 2.45 -15.99
C PHE A 101 2.83 1.05 -15.49
N GLU A 102 3.71 0.07 -15.66
CA GLU A 102 3.51 -1.30 -15.20
C GLU A 102 3.26 -1.35 -13.70
N THR A 103 4.04 -0.57 -12.93
CA THR A 103 3.92 -0.50 -11.47
C THR A 103 2.64 0.23 -11.02
N VAL A 104 2.29 1.34 -11.68
CA VAL A 104 1.02 2.05 -11.43
C VAL A 104 -0.14 1.09 -11.68
N SER A 105 -0.18 0.45 -12.85
CA SER A 105 -1.21 -0.51 -13.22
C SER A 105 -1.35 -1.66 -12.23
N GLY A 106 -0.22 -2.16 -11.71
CA GLY A 106 -0.18 -3.14 -10.63
C GLY A 106 -0.84 -2.63 -9.36
N PHE A 107 -0.32 -1.56 -8.77
CA PHE A 107 -0.84 -1.02 -7.50
C PHE A 107 -2.29 -0.52 -7.60
N THR A 108 -2.72 0.01 -8.74
CA THR A 108 -4.11 0.44 -8.93
C THR A 108 -5.04 -0.71 -9.31
N THR A 109 -4.52 -1.93 -9.45
CA THR A 109 -5.26 -3.12 -9.92
C THR A 109 -5.93 -2.92 -11.28
N THR A 110 -5.33 -2.09 -12.14
CA THR A 110 -5.81 -1.88 -13.51
C THR A 110 -5.55 -3.12 -14.36
N GLY A 111 -4.43 -3.82 -14.13
CA GLY A 111 -4.11 -5.05 -14.84
C GLY A 111 -3.72 -4.88 -16.31
N SER A 112 -3.52 -3.65 -16.78
CA SER A 112 -2.92 -3.37 -18.09
C SER A 112 -1.42 -3.61 -18.05
N SER A 113 -0.85 -4.21 -19.08
CA SER A 113 0.60 -4.47 -19.15
C SER A 113 1.21 -3.98 -20.46
N ILE A 114 2.45 -3.51 -20.38
CA ILE A 114 3.30 -3.20 -21.55
C ILE A 114 4.06 -4.44 -22.04
N LEU A 115 4.07 -5.51 -21.25
CA LEU A 115 4.79 -6.74 -21.54
C LEU A 115 3.95 -7.66 -22.40
N ASN A 116 4.53 -8.11 -23.52
CA ASN A 116 3.89 -9.10 -24.39
C ASN A 116 4.01 -10.52 -23.84
N ASN A 117 5.16 -10.84 -23.23
CA ASN A 117 5.40 -12.13 -22.59
C ASN A 117 5.94 -11.92 -21.18
N VAL A 118 5.10 -12.25 -20.20
CA VAL A 118 5.45 -12.15 -18.77
C VAL A 118 6.36 -13.29 -18.32
N GLU A 119 6.29 -14.44 -18.96
CA GLU A 119 6.98 -15.66 -18.54
C GLU A 119 8.50 -15.61 -18.80
N GLU A 120 8.95 -14.68 -19.64
CA GLU A 120 10.37 -14.43 -19.90
C GLU A 120 11.06 -13.63 -18.78
N MET A 121 10.29 -13.01 -17.89
CA MET A 121 10.83 -12.26 -16.77
C MET A 121 11.39 -13.18 -15.70
N SER A 122 12.32 -12.67 -14.90
CA SER A 122 12.76 -13.36 -13.69
C SER A 122 11.57 -13.65 -12.77
N THR A 123 11.54 -14.84 -12.17
CA THR A 123 10.43 -15.31 -11.33
C THR A 123 10.18 -14.36 -10.15
N SER A 124 11.24 -13.77 -9.57
CA SER A 124 11.07 -12.76 -8.51
C SER A 124 10.39 -11.48 -8.98
N LEU A 125 10.58 -11.07 -10.23
CA LEU A 125 9.94 -9.87 -10.81
C LEU A 125 8.49 -10.15 -11.20
N VAL A 126 8.20 -11.34 -11.73
CA VAL A 126 6.82 -11.81 -11.92
C VAL A 126 6.10 -11.81 -10.56
N PHE A 127 6.74 -12.36 -9.52
CA PHE A 127 6.18 -12.31 -8.17
C PHE A 127 5.99 -10.87 -7.67
N TRP A 128 6.96 -9.99 -7.89
CA TRP A 128 6.82 -8.58 -7.51
C TRP A 128 5.62 -7.93 -8.20
N ARG A 129 5.42 -8.16 -9.51
CA ARG A 129 4.24 -7.69 -10.26
C ARG A 129 2.94 -8.18 -9.65
N SER A 130 2.82 -9.49 -9.42
CA SER A 130 1.62 -10.06 -8.78
C SER A 130 1.40 -9.52 -7.37
N LEU A 131 2.48 -9.31 -6.61
CA LEU A 131 2.41 -8.75 -5.26
C LEU A 131 1.92 -7.30 -5.26
N THR A 132 2.32 -6.47 -6.25
CA THR A 132 1.79 -5.10 -6.37
C THR A 132 0.28 -5.08 -6.58
N GLN A 133 -0.27 -6.00 -7.39
CA GLN A 133 -1.70 -6.17 -7.59
C GLN A 133 -2.41 -6.64 -6.32
N TRP A 134 -1.83 -7.61 -5.62
CA TRP A 134 -2.39 -8.11 -4.36
C TRP A 134 -2.44 -7.03 -3.28
N ILE A 135 -1.38 -6.23 -3.13
CA ILE A 135 -1.37 -5.08 -2.21
C ILE A 135 -2.36 -4.01 -2.65
N GLY A 136 -2.40 -3.72 -3.95
CA GLY A 136 -3.29 -2.72 -4.56
C GLY A 136 -4.77 -3.00 -4.31
N GLY A 137 -5.18 -4.26 -4.48
CA GLY A 137 -6.56 -4.71 -4.29
C GLY A 137 -7.05 -4.49 -2.87
N MET A 138 -6.15 -4.56 -1.90
CA MET A 138 -6.48 -4.22 -0.53
C MET A 138 -6.54 -2.70 -0.28
N GLY A 139 -5.66 -1.93 -0.92
CA GLY A 139 -5.64 -0.47 -0.84
C GLY A 139 -6.96 0.15 -1.26
N ILE A 140 -7.58 -0.35 -2.34
CA ILE A 140 -8.89 0.12 -2.79
C ILE A 140 -10.03 -0.27 -1.85
N LEU A 141 -9.97 -1.45 -1.21
CA LEU A 141 -10.97 -1.86 -0.21
C LEU A 141 -10.96 -0.94 1.02
N VAL A 142 -9.78 -0.60 1.53
CA VAL A 142 -9.64 0.33 2.67
C VAL A 142 -10.06 1.74 2.27
N PHE A 143 -9.73 2.18 1.05
CA PHE A 143 -10.16 3.47 0.53
C PHE A 143 -11.69 3.55 0.34
N ALA A 144 -12.30 2.49 -0.21
CA ALA A 144 -13.74 2.37 -0.34
C ALA A 144 -14.44 2.45 1.02
N LEU A 145 -13.90 1.80 2.07
CA LEU A 145 -14.41 1.92 3.44
C LEU A 145 -14.25 3.32 4.05
N ALA A 146 -13.27 4.11 3.61
CA ALA A 146 -13.07 5.47 4.07
C ALA A 146 -14.04 6.46 3.40
N ILE A 147 -14.47 6.15 2.16
CA ILE A 147 -15.41 6.96 1.37
C ILE A 147 -16.85 6.57 1.63
N LEU A 148 -17.16 5.27 1.68
CA LEU A 148 -18.48 4.74 2.04
C LEU A 148 -18.79 5.23 3.46
N PRO A 149 -19.64 6.25 3.61
CA PRO A 149 -19.85 6.86 4.90
C PRO A 149 -20.37 5.78 5.84
N SER A 150 -19.79 5.69 7.04
CA SER A 150 -20.51 5.11 8.15
C SER A 150 -21.82 5.88 8.26
N THR A 151 -22.94 5.20 7.99
CA THR A 151 -24.31 5.70 8.09
C THR A 151 -24.43 6.70 9.25
N ASP A 152 -24.98 7.87 8.92
CA ASP A 152 -24.99 9.06 9.76
C ASP A 152 -25.23 8.75 11.24
N ALA A 153 -24.35 9.33 12.09
CA ALA A 153 -24.54 9.43 13.53
C ALA A 153 -25.92 10.00 13.92
N ARG A 154 -26.63 10.65 12.99
CA ARG A 154 -28.01 11.15 13.15
C ARG A 154 -29.03 10.04 13.43
N SER A 155 -28.87 8.84 12.86
CA SER A 155 -29.69 7.65 13.18
C SER A 155 -29.47 7.18 14.63
N MET A 156 -28.26 7.33 15.15
CA MET A 156 -27.89 6.96 16.51
C MET A 156 -28.46 7.93 17.56
N TYR A 157 -28.68 9.20 17.21
CA TYR A 157 -29.35 10.16 18.10
C TYR A 157 -30.86 9.90 18.22
N ILE A 158 -31.51 9.40 17.17
CA ILE A 158 -32.92 8.97 17.21
C ILE A 158 -33.06 7.73 18.12
N ILE A 159 -32.18 6.74 17.94
CA ILE A 159 -32.14 5.54 18.79
C ILE A 159 -31.80 5.88 20.26
N LYS A 160 -30.98 6.91 20.51
CA LYS A 160 -30.72 7.45 21.86
C LYS A 160 -31.92 8.13 22.50
N ALA A 161 -32.83 8.71 21.71
CA ALA A 161 -34.02 9.37 22.22
C ALA A 161 -35.11 8.36 22.63
N GLU A 162 -35.10 7.15 22.04
CA GLU A 162 -36.16 6.15 22.22
C GLU A 162 -35.84 5.03 23.23
N SER A 163 -34.66 5.00 23.86
CA SER A 163 -34.27 3.91 24.76
C SER A 163 -33.67 4.40 26.08
N PRO A 164 -34.31 4.14 27.25
CA PRO A 164 -33.73 4.42 28.55
C PRO A 164 -32.77 3.29 28.94
N GLY A 165 -31.46 3.50 28.85
CA GLY A 165 -30.46 2.48 29.19
C GLY A 165 -29.02 2.85 28.79
N PRO A 166 -27.99 2.14 29.30
CA PRO A 166 -26.63 2.66 29.44
C PRO A 166 -25.92 2.95 28.11
N GLN A 167 -25.02 3.95 28.18
CA GLN A 167 -24.40 4.62 27.04
C GLN A 167 -23.67 3.67 26.08
N VAL A 168 -24.14 3.57 24.85
CA VAL A 168 -23.39 2.93 23.76
C VAL A 168 -22.30 3.90 23.28
N GLY A 169 -21.05 3.53 23.54
CA GLY A 169 -19.85 4.30 23.20
C GLY A 169 -19.68 4.57 21.70
N LYS A 170 -18.98 5.66 21.40
CA LYS A 170 -18.69 6.20 20.05
C LYS A 170 -18.30 5.13 19.02
N LEU A 171 -18.97 5.19 17.87
CA LEU A 171 -18.78 4.37 16.67
C LEU A 171 -17.53 4.71 15.83
N VAL A 172 -16.44 5.18 16.43
CA VAL A 172 -15.21 5.55 15.69
C VAL A 172 -14.25 4.35 15.56
N SER A 173 -14.58 3.22 16.19
CA SER A 173 -13.78 1.99 16.20
C SER A 173 -14.01 1.05 15.01
N ARG A 174 -14.99 1.32 14.13
CA ARG A 174 -15.40 0.35 13.10
C ARG A 174 -14.41 0.21 11.95
N VAL A 175 -13.75 1.27 11.47
CA VAL A 175 -12.89 1.17 10.27
C VAL A 175 -11.75 0.17 10.44
N ARG A 176 -11.07 0.18 11.60
CA ARG A 176 -9.97 -0.77 11.88
C ARG A 176 -10.47 -2.21 12.00
N PHE A 177 -11.67 -2.41 12.56
CA PHE A 177 -12.27 -3.72 12.71
C PHE A 177 -12.78 -4.25 11.37
N THR A 178 -13.47 -3.43 10.58
CA THR A 178 -13.91 -3.76 9.23
C THR A 178 -12.71 -4.07 8.32
N ALA A 179 -11.64 -3.28 8.39
CA ALA A 179 -10.41 -3.57 7.65
C ALA A 179 -9.85 -4.95 8.01
N ARG A 180 -9.82 -5.35 9.29
CA ARG A 180 -9.37 -6.68 9.70
C ARG A 180 -10.25 -7.80 9.13
N ILE A 181 -11.57 -7.63 9.14
CA ILE A 181 -12.49 -8.60 8.55
C ILE A 181 -12.25 -8.73 7.05
N LEU A 182 -12.16 -7.61 6.33
CA LEU A 182 -11.89 -7.62 4.90
C LEU A 182 -10.52 -8.25 4.59
N TYR A 183 -9.49 -7.97 5.38
CA TYR A 183 -8.18 -8.65 5.26
C TYR A 183 -8.32 -10.16 5.45
N GLY A 184 -9.09 -10.61 6.44
CA GLY A 184 -9.33 -12.02 6.68
C GLY A 184 -10.03 -12.70 5.50
N ILE A 185 -11.07 -12.06 4.95
CA ILE A 185 -11.77 -12.56 3.76
C ILE A 185 -10.85 -12.56 2.55
N TYR A 186 -10.10 -11.48 2.32
CA TYR A 186 -9.19 -11.34 1.18
C TYR A 186 -8.10 -12.42 1.18
N ILE A 187 -7.46 -12.65 2.32
CA ILE A 187 -6.47 -13.72 2.49
C ILE A 187 -7.14 -15.09 2.35
N GLY A 188 -8.30 -15.31 2.97
CA GLY A 188 -9.02 -16.59 2.88
C GLY A 188 -9.39 -16.95 1.44
N LEU A 189 -9.94 -16.00 0.69
CA LEU A 189 -10.26 -16.17 -0.74
C LEU A 189 -9.00 -16.39 -1.58
N THR A 190 -7.92 -15.64 -1.31
CA THR A 190 -6.64 -15.82 -2.01
C THR A 190 -6.11 -17.25 -1.82
N LEU A 191 -6.14 -17.77 -0.59
CA LEU A 191 -5.67 -19.12 -0.29
C LEU A 191 -6.56 -20.20 -0.92
N ILE A 192 -7.89 -20.03 -0.91
CA ILE A 192 -8.83 -20.97 -1.55
C ILE A 192 -8.57 -21.04 -3.05
N LEU A 193 -8.35 -19.90 -3.71
CA LEU A 193 -8.09 -19.87 -5.16
C LEU A 193 -6.69 -20.35 -5.54
N PHE A 194 -5.75 -20.37 -4.60
CA PHE A 194 -4.39 -20.82 -4.83
C PHE A 194 -4.24 -22.35 -4.78
N ILE A 195 -5.14 -23.05 -4.08
CA ILE A 195 -5.18 -24.52 -3.94
C ILE A 195 -6.00 -25.12 -5.09
#